data_AF-A0A5S9R4G4-F1
#
_entry.id   AF-A0A5S9R4G4-F1
#
_cell.length_a   1.000
_cell.length_b   1.000
_cell.length_c   1.000
_cell.angle_alpha   90.00
_cell.angle_beta   90.00
_cell.angle_gamma   90.00
#
_symmetry.space_group_name_H-M   'P 1'
#
loop_
_entity.id
_entity.type
_entity.pdbx_description
1 polymer ?
#
loop_
_entity_poly.entity_id
_entity_poly.type
_entity_poly.pdbx_seq_one_letter_code
_entity_poly.pdbx_strand_id
1 'polypeptide(L)'
;MRPLPSELIAGIRKILADTIAPELSSDHTRARLAEIRAVLAQIDWDDGAFALKSQAAALAACLTESGSWVPEALPQPPATETLAGYVEYRDRLGAVAIDVMDRLRTHLDEHPEDLEAQARLQRLIDVV
;
A
#
# COMPACT_ATOMS: atom_id res chain seq x y z
N MET A 1 17.76 1.33 12.57
CA MET A 1 16.47 0.92 11.99
C MET A 1 16.39 -0.60 12.06
N ARG A 2 15.28 -1.18 12.54
CA ARG A 2 15.08 -2.64 12.45
C ARG A 2 14.43 -2.96 11.09
N PRO A 3 14.82 -4.04 10.40
CA PRO A 3 14.23 -4.41 9.12
C PRO A 3 12.75 -4.77 9.28
N LEU A 4 11.96 -4.50 8.24
CA LEU A 4 10.55 -4.86 8.17
C LEU A 4 10.38 -6.39 8.03
N PRO A 5 9.26 -6.97 8.49
CA PRO A 5 8.98 -8.39 8.30
C PRO A 5 9.08 -8.86 6.84
N SER A 6 8.60 -8.06 5.88
CA SER A 6 8.72 -8.34 4.44
C SER A 6 10.17 -8.37 3.95
N GLU A 7 11.02 -7.45 4.43
CA GLU A 7 12.45 -7.43 4.12
C GLU A 7 13.17 -8.66 4.68
N LEU A 8 12.78 -9.11 5.88
CA LEU A 8 13.29 -10.36 6.47
C LEU A 8 12.86 -11.59 5.66
N ILE A 9 11.59 -11.67 5.24
CA ILE A 9 11.08 -12.79 4.45
C ILE A 9 11.75 -12.81 3.07
N ALA A 10 11.91 -11.66 2.41
CA ALA A 10 12.64 -11.54 1.15
C ALA A 10 14.10 -12.02 1.30
N GLY A 11 14.78 -11.62 2.38
CA GLY A 11 16.13 -12.08 2.72
C GLY A 11 16.21 -13.60 2.93
N ILE A 12 15.27 -14.17 3.68
CA ILE A 12 15.18 -15.62 3.92
C ILE A 12 14.95 -16.37 2.60
N ARG A 13 14.01 -15.91 1.75
CA ARG A 13 13.74 -16.53 0.44
C ARG A 13 14.98 -16.53 -0.46
N LYS A 14 15.77 -15.45 -0.42
CA LYS A 14 17.03 -15.36 -1.16
C LYS A 14 18.06 -16.36 -0.65
N ILE A 15 18.28 -16.44 0.67
CA ILE A 15 19.19 -17.43 1.26
C ILE A 15 18.76 -18.86 0.90
N LEU A 16 17.46 -19.16 1.01
CA LEU A 16 16.90 -20.46 0.65
C LEU A 16 17.14 -20.83 -0.82
N ALA A 17 17.05 -19.85 -1.74
CA ALA A 17 17.23 -20.07 -3.17
C ALA A 17 18.71 -20.14 -3.59
N ASP A 18 19.52 -19.20 -3.13
CA ASP A 18 20.87 -18.99 -3.63
C ASP A 18 21.92 -19.81 -2.86
N THR A 19 21.65 -20.14 -1.60
CA THR A 19 22.61 -20.81 -0.72
C THR A 19 22.17 -22.23 -0.37
N ILE A 20 20.91 -22.44 0.01
CA ILE A 20 20.45 -23.75 0.47
C ILE A 20 20.07 -24.66 -0.69
N ALA A 21 19.28 -24.18 -1.65
CA ALA A 21 18.79 -25.01 -2.76
C ALA A 21 19.89 -25.76 -3.55
N PRO A 22 21.06 -25.15 -3.87
CA PRO A 22 22.11 -25.82 -4.63
C PRO A 22 22.77 -27.00 -3.89
N GLU A 23 22.79 -26.96 -2.55
CA GLU A 23 23.43 -27.97 -1.71
C GLU A 23 22.51 -29.18 -1.44
N LEU A 24 21.23 -29.13 -1.86
CA LEU A 24 20.26 -30.19 -1.60
C LEU A 24 20.32 -31.30 -2.66
N SER A 25 20.88 -32.44 -2.29
CA SER A 25 20.94 -33.64 -3.15
C SER A 25 19.65 -34.47 -3.15
N SER A 26 18.97 -34.56 -2.00
CA SER A 26 17.75 -35.38 -1.83
C SER A 26 16.51 -34.74 -2.48
N ASP A 27 15.80 -35.52 -3.30
CA ASP A 27 14.52 -35.11 -3.92
C ASP A 27 13.47 -34.76 -2.86
N HIS A 28 13.42 -35.51 -1.75
CA HIS A 28 12.51 -35.22 -0.65
C HIS A 28 12.81 -33.85 -0.02
N THR A 29 14.09 -33.55 0.21
CA THR A 29 14.49 -32.26 0.80
C THR A 29 14.26 -31.09 -0.16
N ARG A 30 14.44 -31.30 -1.48
CA ARG A 30 14.09 -30.31 -2.50
C ARG A 30 12.58 -30.03 -2.55
N ALA A 31 11.75 -31.07 -2.45
CA ALA A 31 10.29 -30.91 -2.38
C ALA A 31 9.86 -30.10 -1.14
N ARG A 32 10.41 -30.41 0.04
CA ARG A 32 10.14 -29.65 1.27
C ARG A 32 10.61 -28.20 1.19
N LEU A 33 11.74 -27.94 0.53
CA LEU A 33 12.20 -26.57 0.29
C LEU A 33 11.23 -25.80 -0.62
N ALA A 34 10.68 -26.44 -1.65
CA ALA A 34 9.69 -25.83 -2.53
C ALA A 34 8.40 -25.45 -1.76
N GLU A 35 7.92 -26.34 -0.88
CA GLU A 35 6.77 -26.06 -0.01
C GLU A 35 7.04 -24.88 0.94
N ILE A 36 8.20 -24.85 1.60
CA ILE A 36 8.58 -23.74 2.50
C ILE A 36 8.64 -22.42 1.73
N ARG A 37 9.22 -22.42 0.53
CA ARG A 37 9.30 -21.22 -0.32
C ARG A 37 7.92 -20.76 -0.79
N ALA A 38 6.99 -21.67 -1.06
CA ALA A 38 5.61 -21.34 -1.39
C ALA A 38 4.90 -20.67 -0.20
N VAL A 39 5.04 -21.22 1.01
CA VAL A 39 4.47 -20.62 2.23
C VAL A 39 5.05 -19.23 2.50
N LEU A 40 6.37 -19.06 2.39
CA LEU A 40 7.00 -17.75 2.58
C LEU A 40 6.56 -16.72 1.53
N ALA A 41 6.37 -17.14 0.28
CA ALA A 41 5.83 -16.26 -0.75
C ALA A 41 4.38 -15.84 -0.47
N GLN A 42 3.58 -16.75 0.13
CA GLN A 42 2.22 -16.44 0.56
C GLN A 42 2.19 -15.45 1.74
N ILE A 43 3.05 -15.64 2.75
CA ILE A 43 3.12 -14.72 3.90
C ILE A 43 3.57 -13.31 3.45
N ASP A 44 4.58 -13.22 2.59
CA ASP A 44 5.05 -11.95 2.01
C ASP A 44 3.94 -11.24 1.22
N TRP A 45 3.12 -12.02 0.51
CA TRP A 45 1.95 -11.52 -0.21
C TRP A 45 0.85 -11.04 0.75
N ASP A 46 0.54 -11.80 1.80
CA ASP A 46 -0.45 -11.46 2.82
C ASP A 46 -0.05 -10.16 3.55
N ASP A 47 1.22 -10.03 3.93
CA ASP A 47 1.77 -8.82 4.58
C ASP A 47 1.71 -7.61 3.65
N GLY A 48 2.11 -7.76 2.38
CA GLY A 48 2.07 -6.69 1.38
C GLY A 48 0.64 -6.25 1.04
N ALA A 49 -0.28 -7.20 0.90
CA ALA A 49 -1.70 -6.91 0.65
C ALA A 49 -2.34 -6.23 1.85
N PHE A 50 -2.01 -6.63 3.08
CA PHE A 50 -2.52 -6.00 4.29
C PHE A 50 -2.03 -4.56 4.45
N ALA A 51 -0.74 -4.31 4.20
CA ALA A 51 -0.18 -2.96 4.22
C ALA A 51 -0.84 -2.06 3.18
N LEU A 52 -1.00 -2.55 1.95
CA LEU A 52 -1.64 -1.80 0.87
C LEU A 52 -3.12 -1.51 1.16
N LYS A 53 -3.86 -2.48 1.72
CA LYS A 53 -5.24 -2.31 2.15
C LYS A 53 -5.36 -1.24 3.24
N SER A 54 -4.46 -1.27 4.22
CA SER A 54 -4.40 -0.27 5.30
C SER A 54 -4.12 1.13 4.75
N GLN A 55 -3.14 1.27 3.84
CA GLN A 55 -2.82 2.55 3.19
C GLN A 55 -3.99 3.09 2.36
N ALA A 56 -4.61 2.22 1.54
CA ALA A 56 -5.76 2.61 0.74
C ALA A 56 -6.97 3.03 1.62
N ALA A 57 -7.18 2.36 2.75
CA ALA A 57 -8.22 2.73 3.71
C ALA A 57 -7.93 4.08 4.38
N ALA A 58 -6.69 4.33 4.79
CA ALA A 58 -6.29 5.61 5.38
C ALA A 58 -6.47 6.78 4.39
N LEU A 59 -6.06 6.59 3.14
CA LEU A 59 -6.24 7.59 2.09
C LEU A 59 -7.72 7.84 1.78
N ALA A 60 -8.54 6.79 1.67
CA ALA A 60 -9.98 6.93 1.46
C ALA A 60 -10.68 7.66 2.61
N ALA A 61 -10.29 7.37 3.86
CA ALA A 61 -10.81 8.06 5.03
C ALA A 61 -10.43 9.55 5.00
N CYS A 62 -9.15 9.87 4.74
CA CYS A 62 -8.68 11.25 4.63
C CYS A 62 -9.43 12.02 3.54
N LEU A 63 -9.63 11.42 2.37
CA LEU A 63 -10.42 12.03 1.29
C LEU A 63 -11.88 12.22 1.67
N THR A 64 -12.49 11.24 2.35
CA THR A 64 -13.87 11.37 2.85
C THR A 64 -14.01 12.56 3.80
N GLU A 65 -13.04 12.74 4.70
CA GLU A 65 -13.02 13.86 5.63
C GLU A 65 -12.84 15.20 4.91
N SER A 66 -12.13 15.25 3.79
CA SER A 66 -12.00 16.45 2.94
C SER A 66 -13.32 16.89 2.28
N GLY A 67 -14.37 16.09 2.36
CA GLY A 67 -15.75 16.53 2.16
C GLY A 67 -15.99 17.23 0.82
N SER A 68 -16.40 18.50 0.86
CA SER A 68 -16.78 19.30 -0.32
C SER A 68 -15.64 19.55 -1.31
N TRP A 69 -14.39 19.30 -0.91
CA TRP A 69 -13.24 19.41 -1.80
C TRP A 69 -13.14 18.24 -2.79
N VAL A 70 -13.82 17.13 -2.50
CA VAL A 70 -13.84 15.94 -3.35
C VAL A 70 -14.78 16.17 -4.54
N PRO A 71 -14.32 16.00 -5.79
CA PRO A 71 -15.10 16.33 -6.99
C PRO A 71 -16.25 15.37 -7.26
N GLU A 72 -16.02 14.11 -6.94
CA GLU A 72 -16.82 12.97 -7.34
C GLU A 72 -16.91 11.94 -6.21
N ALA A 73 -17.77 10.94 -6.39
CA ALA A 73 -17.82 9.83 -5.44
C ALA A 73 -16.46 9.12 -5.40
N LEU A 74 -15.98 8.83 -4.19
CA LEU A 74 -14.71 8.13 -4.03
C LEU A 74 -14.75 6.76 -4.73
N PRO A 75 -13.61 6.34 -5.33
CA PRO A 75 -13.44 4.97 -5.80
C PRO A 75 -13.89 3.98 -4.74
N GLN A 76 -14.51 2.89 -5.18
CA GLN A 76 -14.92 1.82 -4.27
C GLN A 76 -13.81 0.78 -4.14
N PRO A 77 -13.66 0.15 -2.97
CA PRO A 77 -12.71 -0.93 -2.79
C PRO A 77 -13.03 -2.09 -3.75
N PRO A 78 -12.04 -2.91 -4.12
CA PRO A 78 -12.24 -4.01 -5.05
C PRO A 78 -13.20 -5.06 -4.47
N ALA A 79 -14.12 -5.57 -5.29
CA ALA A 79 -15.08 -6.60 -4.88
C ALA A 79 -14.40 -7.95 -4.57
N THR A 80 -13.22 -8.19 -5.13
CA THR A 80 -12.40 -9.37 -4.85
C THR A 80 -11.07 -8.93 -4.29
N GLU A 81 -10.71 -9.45 -3.11
CA GLU A 81 -9.48 -9.10 -2.41
C GLU A 81 -8.26 -9.72 -3.11
N THR A 82 -7.72 -8.96 -4.06
CA THR A 82 -6.49 -9.30 -4.77
C THR A 82 -5.52 -8.13 -4.69
N LEU A 83 -4.22 -8.43 -4.69
CA LEU A 83 -3.19 -7.40 -4.68
C LEU A 83 -3.36 -6.42 -5.85
N ALA A 84 -3.59 -6.95 -7.07
CA ALA A 84 -3.80 -6.12 -8.26
C ALA A 84 -5.01 -5.18 -8.11
N GLY A 85 -6.13 -5.69 -7.56
CA GLY A 85 -7.31 -4.87 -7.31
C GLY A 85 -7.06 -3.77 -6.27
N TYR A 86 -6.27 -4.05 -5.22
CA TYR A 86 -5.90 -3.03 -4.24
C TYR A 86 -4.87 -2.02 -4.77
N VAL A 87 -3.98 -2.41 -5.68
CA VAL A 87 -3.08 -1.48 -6.38
C VAL A 87 -3.89 -0.51 -7.22
N GLU A 88 -4.78 -1.03 -8.08
CA GLU A 88 -5.64 -0.18 -8.92
C GLU A 88 -6.52 0.76 -8.07
N TYR A 89 -7.10 0.23 -6.98
CA TYR A 89 -7.88 1.03 -6.05
C TYR A 89 -7.07 2.16 -5.42
N ARG A 90 -5.85 1.86 -4.94
CA ARG A 90 -4.95 2.86 -4.34
C ARG A 90 -4.53 3.92 -5.36
N ASP A 91 -4.25 3.53 -6.61
CA ASP A 91 -3.88 4.46 -7.67
C ASP A 91 -5.03 5.42 -8.02
N ARG A 92 -6.25 4.90 -8.09
CA ARG A 92 -7.45 5.73 -8.30
C ARG A 92 -7.69 6.71 -7.15
N LEU A 93 -7.51 6.28 -5.89
CA LEU A 93 -7.57 7.19 -4.74
C LEU A 93 -6.46 8.25 -4.82
N GLY A 94 -5.25 7.88 -5.24
CA GLY A 94 -4.15 8.82 -5.43
C GLY A 94 -4.45 9.90 -6.47
N ALA A 95 -5.09 9.53 -7.60
CA ALA A 95 -5.52 10.48 -8.61
C ALA A 95 -6.54 11.50 -8.04
N VAL A 96 -7.50 11.04 -7.24
CA VAL A 96 -8.45 11.93 -6.56
C VAL A 96 -7.74 12.83 -5.54
N ALA A 97 -6.78 12.29 -4.78
CA ALA A 97 -6.01 13.05 -3.81
C ALA A 97 -5.23 14.21 -4.46
N ILE A 98 -4.62 13.98 -5.62
CA ILE A 98 -3.92 15.03 -6.37
C ILE A 98 -4.89 16.16 -6.75
N ASP A 99 -6.06 15.84 -7.32
CA ASP A 99 -7.05 16.87 -7.70
C ASP A 99 -7.55 17.65 -6.47
N VAL A 100 -7.82 16.96 -5.36
CA VAL A 100 -8.22 17.60 -4.09
C VAL A 100 -7.12 18.53 -3.55
N MET A 101 -5.87 18.08 -3.59
CA MET A 101 -4.73 18.89 -3.15
C MET A 101 -4.56 20.15 -4.01
N ASP A 102 -4.72 20.05 -5.32
CA ASP A 102 -4.60 21.19 -6.23
C ASP A 102 -5.74 22.21 -6.04
N ARG A 103 -6.96 21.73 -5.76
CA ARG A 103 -8.09 22.59 -5.39
C ARG A 103 -7.85 23.31 -4.06
N LEU A 104 -7.39 22.58 -3.04
CA LEU A 104 -7.06 23.15 -1.74
C LEU A 104 -5.96 24.20 -1.84
N ARG A 105 -4.91 23.95 -2.65
CA ARG A 105 -3.85 24.94 -2.92
C ARG A 105 -4.41 26.18 -3.60
N THR A 106 -5.20 26.00 -4.64
CA THR A 106 -5.84 27.12 -5.36
C THR A 106 -6.70 27.96 -4.41
N HIS A 107 -7.49 27.32 -3.55
CA HIS A 107 -8.30 28.02 -2.55
C HIS A 107 -7.45 28.78 -1.53
N LEU A 108 -6.36 28.18 -1.06
CA LEU A 108 -5.45 28.79 -0.10
C LEU A 108 -4.63 29.95 -0.69
N ASP A 109 -4.39 29.95 -2.00
CA ASP A 109 -3.79 31.10 -2.68
C ASP A 109 -4.74 32.32 -2.64
N GLU A 110 -6.05 32.10 -2.67
CA GLU A 110 -7.09 33.14 -2.59
C GLU A 110 -7.47 33.48 -1.14
N HIS A 111 -7.42 32.50 -0.24
CA HIS A 111 -7.85 32.58 1.17
C HIS A 111 -6.77 32.00 2.10
N PRO A 112 -5.59 32.65 2.22
CA PRO A 112 -4.45 32.11 2.95
C PRO A 112 -4.71 31.96 4.46
N GLU A 113 -5.71 32.64 5.01
CA GLU A 113 -6.11 32.54 6.42
C GLU A 113 -7.01 31.35 6.74
N ASP A 114 -7.47 30.57 5.74
CA ASP A 114 -8.34 29.42 5.96
C ASP A 114 -7.57 28.25 6.59
N LEU A 115 -7.52 28.26 7.92
CA LEU A 115 -6.84 27.24 8.73
C LEU A 115 -7.44 25.84 8.55
N GLU A 116 -8.73 25.73 8.21
CA GLU A 116 -9.33 24.42 7.95
C GLU A 116 -8.78 23.85 6.65
N ALA A 117 -8.79 24.62 5.56
CA ALA A 117 -8.22 24.20 4.29
C ALA A 117 -6.72 23.86 4.41
N GLN A 118 -5.95 24.62 5.19
CA GLN A 118 -4.54 24.29 5.48
C GLN A 118 -4.40 22.95 6.20
N ALA A 119 -5.20 22.71 7.25
CA ALA A 119 -5.16 21.46 8.00
C ALA A 119 -5.57 20.25 7.13
N ARG A 120 -6.53 20.41 6.22
CA ARG A 120 -6.92 19.37 5.25
C ARG A 120 -5.79 19.04 4.28
N LEU A 121 -5.16 20.07 3.71
CA LEU A 121 -4.03 19.90 2.79
C LEU A 121 -2.86 19.20 3.49
N GLN A 122 -2.52 19.61 4.71
CA GLN A 122 -1.44 18.98 5.46
C GLN A 122 -1.72 17.50 5.76
N ARG A 123 -2.94 17.16 6.18
CA ARG A 123 -3.32 15.75 6.41
C ARG A 123 -3.23 14.90 5.14
N LEU A 124 -3.61 15.45 3.98
CA LEU A 124 -3.48 14.74 2.70
C LEU A 124 -2.01 14.50 2.34
N ILE A 125 -1.14 15.49 2.57
CA ILE A 125 0.31 15.35 2.38
C ILE A 125 0.89 14.23 3.26
N ASP A 126 0.42 14.11 4.50
CA ASP A 126 0.94 13.11 5.44
C ASP A 126 0.51 11.67 5.12
N VAL A 127 -0.53 11.49 4.30
CA VAL A 127 -1.16 10.17 4.00
C VAL A 127 -0.82 9.64 2.60
N VAL A 128 -0.43 10.50 1.67
CA VAL A 128 -0.06 10.15 0.27
C VAL A 128 1.39 9.65 0.19
#